data_AF-A0A7C4QPW0-F1
#
_entry.id   AF-A0A7C4QPW0-F1
#
_cell.length_a   1.000
_cell.length_b   1.000
_cell.length_c   1.000
_cell.angle_alpha   90.00
_cell.angle_beta   90.00
_cell.angle_gamma   90.00
#
_symmetry.space_group_name_H-M   'P 1'
#
loop_
_entity.id
_entity.type
_entity.pdbx_description
1 polymer ?
#
loop_
_entity_poly.entity_id
_entity_poly.type
_entity_poly.pdbx_seq_one_letter_code
_entity_poly.pdbx_strand_id
1 'polypeptide(L)'
;MYRFKAVLSSRKDLYLYLEKPVHIDEIEFRPAESQNEVNVFFTVRADTDIEATSKAEKFIDNLCTAILLSTNIAVDVDSIDVVGVDEIQETSESDAGRTKTIVTHSVVKLKTEVSIGLGLSESHLKSIIGIVGKIAGFNESVNRFFRWYRWALLEDDPIDRFIKLWIAFEIWTEYRGYKKGEESEKTKMINALMKECKVDEKEADEMYGTRCSIFHSGVHDKALNKLSQLEKCLQNVILGIRQNASQQFANLE
;
A
#
# COMPACT_ATOMS: atom_id res chain seq x y z
N MET A 1 10.72 -0.82 -26.42
CA MET A 1 9.47 -1.21 -25.73
C MET A 1 9.85 -2.30 -24.76
N TYR A 2 9.61 -2.09 -23.48
CA TYR A 2 10.12 -2.94 -22.39
C TYR A 2 8.93 -3.61 -21.70
N ARG A 3 8.95 -4.94 -21.59
CA ARG A 3 7.96 -5.69 -20.84
C ARG A 3 8.49 -5.92 -19.43
N PHE A 4 7.66 -5.67 -18.43
CA PHE A 4 7.99 -5.84 -17.03
C PHE A 4 7.09 -6.89 -16.39
N LYS A 5 7.62 -7.57 -15.38
CA LYS A 5 6.88 -8.37 -14.40
C LYS A 5 7.09 -7.71 -13.03
N ALA A 6 5.99 -7.35 -12.37
CA ALA A 6 6.00 -6.94 -10.97
C ALA A 6 5.32 -8.01 -10.11
N VAL A 7 5.88 -8.28 -8.93
CA VAL A 7 5.25 -9.14 -7.93
C VAL A 7 4.66 -8.26 -6.84
N LEU A 8 3.33 -8.30 -6.69
CA LEU A 8 2.62 -7.53 -5.68
C LEU A 8 2.25 -8.43 -4.51
N SER A 9 2.62 -8.05 -3.29
CA SER A 9 2.37 -8.84 -2.08
C SER A 9 1.47 -8.11 -1.09
N SER A 10 0.51 -8.84 -0.50
CA SER A 10 -0.33 -8.37 0.61
C SER A 10 0.10 -9.04 1.92
N ARG A 11 -0.38 -8.56 3.08
CA ARG A 11 -0.24 -9.30 4.35
C ARG A 11 -1.03 -10.60 4.30
N LYS A 12 -0.59 -11.62 5.04
CA LYS A 12 -1.20 -12.96 5.03
C LYS A 12 -2.58 -13.01 5.70
N ASP A 13 -2.86 -12.11 6.62
CA ASP A 13 -4.13 -11.99 7.35
C ASP A 13 -5.20 -11.21 6.59
N LEU A 14 -4.80 -10.33 5.66
CA LEU A 14 -5.69 -9.56 4.78
C LEU A 14 -5.06 -9.38 3.40
N TYR A 15 -5.54 -10.12 2.40
CA TYR A 15 -4.90 -10.22 1.10
C TYR A 15 -5.84 -10.12 -0.09
N LEU A 16 -5.26 -9.78 -1.23
CA LEU A 16 -5.91 -9.87 -2.54
C LEU A 16 -5.53 -11.18 -3.21
N TYR A 17 -6.47 -11.80 -3.92
CA TYR A 17 -6.18 -12.96 -4.74
C TYR A 17 -6.91 -12.91 -6.08
N LEU A 18 -6.41 -13.69 -7.03
CA LEU A 18 -6.99 -13.90 -8.35
C LEU A 18 -7.29 -15.38 -8.53
N GLU A 19 -8.50 -15.71 -8.96
CA GLU A 19 -8.87 -17.10 -9.26
C GLU A 19 -8.29 -17.59 -10.58
N LYS A 20 -8.12 -16.67 -11.53
CA LYS A 20 -7.62 -16.93 -12.88
C LYS A 20 -6.88 -15.71 -13.41
N PRO A 21 -6.02 -15.89 -14.43
CA PRO A 21 -5.43 -14.76 -15.14
C PRO A 21 -6.50 -13.81 -15.70
N VAL A 22 -6.23 -12.51 -15.62
CA VAL A 22 -7.08 -11.45 -16.15
C VAL A 22 -6.24 -10.52 -17.01
N HIS A 23 -6.71 -10.23 -18.22
CA HIS A 23 -6.04 -9.34 -19.15
C HIS A 23 -6.90 -8.09 -19.39
N ILE A 24 -6.30 -6.91 -19.20
CA ILE A 24 -6.93 -5.61 -19.39
C ILE A 24 -5.95 -4.73 -20.15
N ASP A 25 -6.31 -4.35 -21.37
CA ASP A 25 -5.48 -3.57 -22.28
C ASP A 25 -4.08 -4.21 -22.47
N GLU A 26 -2.98 -3.49 -22.21
CA GLU A 26 -1.62 -4.01 -22.30
C GLU A 26 -1.11 -4.62 -20.96
N ILE A 27 -2.01 -4.82 -19.99
CA ILE A 27 -1.69 -5.29 -18.63
C ILE A 27 -2.31 -6.67 -18.40
N GLU A 28 -1.54 -7.56 -17.81
CA GLU A 28 -1.97 -8.91 -17.46
C GLU A 28 -1.71 -9.19 -15.98
N PHE A 29 -2.73 -9.64 -15.27
CA PHE A 29 -2.68 -10.04 -13.88
C PHE A 29 -2.76 -11.56 -13.81
N ARG A 30 -1.83 -12.19 -13.07
CA ARG A 30 -1.83 -13.65 -12.86
C ARG A 30 -1.76 -13.97 -11.37
N PRO A 31 -2.44 -15.03 -10.91
CA PRO A 31 -2.17 -15.58 -9.59
C PRO A 31 -0.69 -16.00 -9.48
N ALA A 32 -0.08 -15.78 -8.33
CA ALA A 32 1.23 -16.33 -7.99
C ALA A 32 1.09 -17.69 -7.28
N GLU A 33 2.22 -18.34 -6.99
CA GLU A 33 2.22 -19.57 -6.18
C GLU A 33 1.75 -19.30 -4.75
N SER A 34 2.13 -18.14 -4.20
CA SER A 34 1.64 -17.69 -2.90
C SER A 34 0.27 -17.02 -3.02
N GLN A 35 -0.64 -17.34 -2.11
CA GLN A 35 -2.03 -16.85 -2.15
C GLN A 35 -2.17 -15.34 -1.93
N ASN A 36 -1.19 -14.71 -1.27
CA ASN A 36 -1.16 -13.28 -1.00
C ASN A 36 -0.39 -12.48 -2.06
N GLU A 37 0.02 -13.13 -3.16
CA GLU A 37 0.82 -12.53 -4.22
C GLU A 37 0.08 -12.54 -5.56
N VAL A 38 0.29 -11.46 -6.32
CA VAL A 38 -0.24 -11.29 -7.68
C VAL A 38 0.88 -10.84 -8.59
N ASN A 39 1.10 -11.58 -9.68
CA ASN A 39 2.02 -11.19 -10.73
C ASN A 39 1.33 -10.21 -11.68
N VAL A 40 1.97 -9.09 -11.98
CA VAL A 40 1.48 -8.08 -12.93
C VAL A 40 2.48 -7.92 -14.06
N PHE A 41 2.04 -8.18 -15.28
CA PHE A 41 2.82 -8.00 -16.49
C PHE A 41 2.30 -6.78 -17.24
N PHE A 42 3.19 -5.91 -17.68
CA PHE A 42 2.82 -4.68 -18.38
C PHE A 42 3.96 -4.21 -19.28
N THR A 43 3.64 -3.31 -20.20
CA THR A 43 4.62 -2.81 -21.17
C THR A 43 4.81 -1.30 -21.05
N VAL A 44 6.06 -0.85 -21.18
CA VAL A 44 6.46 0.55 -21.12
C VAL A 44 7.19 0.94 -22.40
N ARG A 45 6.83 2.10 -22.94
CA ARG A 45 7.55 2.75 -24.05
C ARG A 45 8.55 3.77 -23.47
N ALA A 46 9.83 3.56 -23.77
CA ALA A 46 10.96 4.36 -23.32
C ALA A 46 12.12 4.19 -24.28
N ASP A 47 12.99 5.19 -24.34
CA ASP A 47 14.15 5.23 -25.23
C ASP A 47 15.40 4.64 -24.56
N THR A 48 15.40 4.55 -23.21
CA THR A 48 16.51 4.01 -22.41
C THR A 48 16.01 3.09 -21.30
N ASP A 49 16.87 2.19 -20.83
CA ASP A 49 16.58 1.31 -19.69
C ASP A 49 16.23 2.10 -18.42
N ILE A 50 16.97 3.18 -18.16
CA ILE A 50 16.76 4.05 -16.97
C ILE A 50 15.36 4.67 -17.01
N GLU A 51 14.96 5.19 -18.18
CA GLU A 51 13.63 5.76 -18.36
C GLU A 51 12.53 4.68 -18.26
N ALA A 52 12.78 3.49 -18.81
CA ALA A 52 11.86 2.37 -18.74
C ALA A 52 11.59 1.95 -17.29
N THR A 53 12.65 1.75 -16.51
CA THR A 53 12.56 1.38 -15.09
C THR A 53 11.84 2.46 -14.28
N SER A 54 12.19 3.74 -14.45
CA SER A 54 11.53 4.82 -13.72
C SER A 54 10.02 4.91 -14.03
N LYS A 55 9.64 4.74 -15.30
CA LYS A 55 8.22 4.69 -15.70
C LYS A 55 7.51 3.45 -15.15
N ALA A 56 8.18 2.30 -15.09
CA ALA A 56 7.64 1.07 -14.55
C ALA A 56 7.40 1.17 -13.04
N GLU A 57 8.39 1.67 -12.28
CA GLU A 57 8.27 1.93 -10.83
C GLU A 57 7.11 2.88 -10.54
N LYS A 58 7.01 3.99 -11.31
CA LYS A 58 5.91 4.96 -11.15
C LYS A 58 4.55 4.35 -11.47
N PHE A 59 4.45 3.53 -12.52
CA PHE A 59 3.21 2.84 -12.86
C PHE A 59 2.78 1.90 -11.73
N ILE A 60 3.70 1.08 -11.21
CA ILE A 60 3.40 0.14 -10.14
C ILE A 60 3.04 0.86 -8.84
N ASP A 61 3.74 1.94 -8.47
CA ASP A 61 3.40 2.75 -7.30
C ASP A 61 1.96 3.32 -7.38
N ASN A 62 1.57 3.78 -8.58
CA ASN A 62 0.20 4.22 -8.83
C ASN A 62 -0.81 3.07 -8.78
N LEU A 63 -0.44 1.89 -9.28
CA LEU A 63 -1.26 0.68 -9.21
C LEU A 63 -1.51 0.26 -7.76
N CYS A 64 -0.47 0.20 -6.91
CA CYS A 64 -0.61 -0.10 -5.49
C CYS A 64 -1.50 0.92 -4.78
N THR A 65 -1.39 2.21 -5.14
CA THR A 65 -2.27 3.27 -4.62
C THR A 65 -3.72 3.06 -5.07
N ALA A 66 -3.95 2.73 -6.33
CA ALA A 66 -5.29 2.48 -6.87
C ALA A 66 -5.96 1.28 -6.21
N ILE A 67 -5.20 0.20 -6.02
CA ILE A 67 -5.63 -1.00 -5.28
C ILE A 67 -6.05 -0.63 -3.87
N LEU A 68 -5.21 0.12 -3.13
CA LEU A 68 -5.53 0.58 -1.79
C LEU A 68 -6.81 1.44 -1.78
N LEU A 69 -6.96 2.36 -2.74
CA LEU A 69 -8.15 3.22 -2.84
C LEU A 69 -9.42 2.46 -3.21
N SER A 70 -9.32 1.39 -3.99
CA SER A 70 -10.47 0.58 -4.40
C SER A 70 -10.89 -0.43 -3.33
N THR A 71 -9.92 -1.06 -2.67
CA THR A 71 -10.14 -2.26 -1.84
C THR A 71 -9.93 -2.05 -0.35
N ASN A 72 -9.23 -0.97 0.04
CA ASN A 72 -8.71 -0.78 1.39
C ASN A 72 -7.67 -1.84 1.84
N ILE A 73 -7.12 -2.62 0.90
CA ILE A 73 -6.03 -3.56 1.14
C ILE A 73 -4.74 -2.96 0.59
N ALA A 74 -3.69 -2.94 1.40
CA ALA A 74 -2.38 -2.49 0.97
C ALA A 74 -1.62 -3.63 0.30
N VAL A 75 -0.87 -3.27 -0.74
CA VAL A 75 0.07 -4.15 -1.42
C VAL A 75 1.43 -3.46 -1.51
N ASP A 76 2.50 -4.24 -1.38
CA ASP A 76 3.86 -3.84 -1.68
C ASP A 76 4.35 -4.42 -3.01
N VAL A 77 5.53 -3.99 -3.40
CA VAL A 77 6.23 -4.46 -4.60
C VAL A 77 7.45 -5.25 -4.17
N ASP A 78 7.42 -6.57 -4.33
CA ASP A 78 8.54 -7.43 -3.96
C ASP A 78 9.67 -7.36 -5.00
N SER A 79 9.31 -7.30 -6.29
CA SER A 79 10.24 -7.11 -7.39
C SER A 79 9.59 -6.45 -8.61
N ILE A 80 10.42 -5.81 -9.43
CA ILE A 80 10.08 -5.34 -10.78
C ILE A 80 11.22 -5.77 -11.70
N ASP A 81 10.94 -6.74 -12.57
CA ASP A 81 11.93 -7.35 -13.45
C ASP A 81 11.57 -7.10 -14.92
N VAL A 82 12.57 -6.79 -15.76
CA VAL A 82 12.40 -6.76 -17.22
C VAL A 82 12.34 -8.22 -17.71
N VAL A 83 11.31 -8.56 -18.47
CA VAL A 83 11.11 -9.92 -19.00
C VAL A 83 11.18 -9.91 -20.53
N GLY A 84 11.75 -10.96 -21.12
CA GLY A 84 11.78 -11.12 -22.58
C GLY A 84 10.37 -11.19 -23.17
N VAL A 85 10.17 -10.62 -24.36
CA VAL A 85 8.88 -10.69 -25.09
C VAL A 85 8.47 -12.14 -25.40
N ASP A 86 9.43 -13.06 -25.44
CA ASP A 86 9.26 -14.49 -25.76
C ASP A 86 9.25 -15.44 -24.54
N GLU A 87 9.43 -14.95 -23.30
CA GLU A 87 9.53 -15.82 -22.10
C GLU A 87 8.17 -16.16 -21.44
N ILE A 88 7.10 -16.20 -22.22
CA ILE A 88 5.76 -16.59 -21.74
C ILE A 88 5.31 -17.93 -22.33
N GLN A 89 6.26 -18.80 -22.65
CA GLN A 89 5.98 -20.22 -22.85
C GLN A 89 6.63 -21.06 -21.74
N GLU A 90 5.76 -21.77 -21.04
CA GLU A 90 5.95 -22.92 -20.16
C GLU A 90 7.39 -23.44 -19.95
N THR A 91 7.76 -23.58 -18.68
CA THR A 91 8.58 -24.73 -18.24
C THR A 91 7.88 -25.45 -17.08
N SER A 92 6.80 -26.14 -17.43
CA SER A 92 6.52 -27.45 -16.84
C SER A 92 7.47 -28.46 -17.49
N GLU A 93 8.49 -28.91 -16.76
CA GLU A 93 9.14 -30.24 -16.81
C GLU A 93 10.46 -30.16 -16.03
N SER A 94 10.48 -30.72 -14.81
CA SER A 94 11.06 -32.03 -14.50
C SER A 94 12.59 -32.04 -14.46
N ASP A 95 13.14 -31.95 -13.26
CA ASP A 95 14.46 -32.51 -12.99
C ASP A 95 14.37 -33.53 -11.85
N ALA A 96 14.52 -34.79 -12.26
CA ALA A 96 14.65 -35.95 -11.40
C ALA A 96 16.03 -35.91 -10.70
N GLY A 97 16.09 -35.22 -9.56
CA GLY A 97 17.25 -35.21 -8.66
C GLY A 97 16.94 -35.92 -7.34
N ARG A 98 17.69 -37.00 -7.05
CA ARG A 98 17.63 -37.84 -5.83
C ARG A 98 17.08 -37.14 -4.59
N THR A 99 15.87 -37.54 -4.18
CA THR A 99 15.24 -37.12 -2.92
C THR A 99 16.02 -37.69 -1.73
N LYS A 100 16.68 -36.82 -0.94
CA LYS A 100 17.04 -37.16 0.44
C LYS A 100 15.91 -36.70 1.34
N THR A 101 15.15 -37.65 1.87
CA THR A 101 14.09 -37.38 2.83
C THR A 101 14.70 -36.96 4.16
N ILE A 102 14.64 -35.67 4.48
CA ILE A 102 14.87 -35.17 5.85
C ILE A 102 13.50 -35.14 6.51
N VAL A 103 13.25 -36.04 7.46
CA VAL A 103 12.01 -36.05 8.24
C VAL A 103 12.15 -35.06 9.38
N THR A 104 11.75 -33.80 9.15
CA THR A 104 11.58 -32.80 10.22
C THR A 104 10.25 -33.04 10.92
N HIS A 105 10.31 -33.46 12.18
CA HIS A 105 9.15 -33.49 13.06
C HIS A 105 8.93 -32.07 13.59
N SER A 106 8.21 -31.23 12.83
CA SER A 106 7.77 -29.94 13.33
C SER A 106 6.56 -30.15 14.25
N VAL A 107 6.68 -29.69 15.50
CA VAL A 107 5.53 -29.52 16.39
C VAL A 107 4.69 -28.39 15.80
N VAL A 108 3.63 -28.74 15.06
CA VAL A 108 2.68 -27.77 14.50
C VAL A 108 1.86 -27.21 15.66
N LYS A 109 2.26 -26.03 16.16
CA LYS A 109 1.35 -25.18 16.93
C LYS A 109 0.32 -24.63 15.94
N LEU A 110 -0.86 -25.24 15.90
CA LEU A 110 -2.03 -24.68 15.23
C LEU A 110 -2.36 -23.36 15.91
N LYS A 111 -1.96 -22.26 15.29
CA LYS A 111 -2.46 -20.93 15.61
C LYS A 111 -3.69 -20.73 14.73
N THR A 112 -4.86 -20.61 15.35
CA THR A 112 -6.08 -20.24 14.64
C THR A 112 -5.93 -18.80 14.19
N GLU A 113 -5.43 -18.60 12.97
CA GLU A 113 -5.34 -17.30 12.33
C GLU A 113 -6.53 -17.17 11.37
N VAL A 114 -7.33 -16.12 11.57
CA VAL A 114 -8.40 -15.77 10.64
C VAL A 114 -7.77 -14.92 9.54
N SER A 115 -7.78 -15.42 8.31
CA SER A 115 -7.36 -14.67 7.14
C SER A 115 -8.57 -14.26 6.30
N ILE A 116 -8.53 -13.06 5.74
CA ILE A 116 -9.58 -12.51 4.89
C ILE A 116 -8.98 -12.27 3.51
N GLY A 117 -9.42 -13.05 2.53
CA GLY A 117 -9.06 -12.86 1.12
C GLY A 117 -10.14 -12.10 0.36
N LEU A 118 -9.75 -11.09 -0.42
CA LEU A 118 -10.63 -10.42 -1.37
C LEU A 118 -10.28 -10.84 -2.81
N GLY A 119 -11.22 -11.52 -3.47
CA GLY A 119 -11.08 -11.91 -4.87
C GLY A 119 -11.26 -10.73 -5.81
N LEU A 120 -10.29 -10.51 -6.70
CA LEU A 120 -10.36 -9.47 -7.73
C LEU A 120 -10.98 -10.04 -9.01
N SER A 121 -12.16 -9.53 -9.38
CA SER A 121 -12.78 -9.81 -10.67
C SER A 121 -12.21 -8.91 -11.76
N GLU A 122 -12.45 -9.25 -13.02
CA GLU A 122 -12.10 -8.40 -14.16
C GLU A 122 -12.73 -7.00 -14.06
N SER A 123 -13.97 -6.89 -13.60
CA SER A 123 -14.63 -5.59 -13.41
C SER A 123 -13.97 -4.75 -12.31
N HIS A 124 -13.53 -5.38 -11.21
CA HIS A 124 -12.76 -4.69 -10.16
C HIS A 124 -11.42 -4.19 -10.71
N LEU A 125 -10.69 -5.03 -11.43
CA LEU A 125 -9.40 -4.66 -12.01
C LEU A 125 -9.55 -3.54 -13.06
N LYS A 126 -10.58 -3.57 -13.90
CA LYS A 126 -10.88 -2.47 -14.84
C LYS A 126 -11.10 -1.15 -14.11
N SER A 127 -11.84 -1.17 -13.00
CA SER A 127 -12.03 0.02 -12.15
C SER A 127 -10.69 0.51 -11.57
N ILE A 128 -9.86 -0.40 -11.05
CA ILE A 128 -8.54 -0.09 -10.51
C ILE A 128 -7.64 0.57 -11.58
N ILE A 129 -7.55 0.01 -12.78
CA ILE A 129 -6.78 0.59 -13.89
C ILE A 129 -7.30 1.99 -14.26
N GLY A 130 -8.62 2.18 -14.27
CA GLY A 130 -9.21 3.51 -14.45
C GLY A 130 -8.76 4.52 -13.39
N ILE A 131 -8.58 4.10 -12.13
CA ILE A 131 -8.06 4.93 -11.04
C ILE A 131 -6.56 5.23 -11.24
N VAL A 132 -5.75 4.29 -11.74
CA VAL A 132 -4.31 4.49 -12.00
C VAL A 132 -4.05 5.71 -12.88
N GLY A 133 -4.81 5.85 -13.98
CA GLY A 133 -4.68 7.00 -14.87
C GLY A 133 -4.97 8.35 -14.19
N LYS A 134 -5.83 8.35 -13.17
CA LYS A 134 -6.21 9.55 -12.41
C LYS A 134 -5.17 9.90 -11.34
N ILE A 135 -4.55 8.90 -10.71
CA ILE A 135 -3.48 9.08 -9.73
C ILE A 135 -2.24 9.73 -10.35
N ALA A 136 -2.00 9.54 -11.65
CA ALA A 136 -0.89 10.19 -12.35
C ALA A 136 -0.92 11.74 -12.23
N GLY A 137 -2.10 12.33 -11.98
CA GLY A 137 -2.27 13.77 -11.74
C GLY A 137 -2.15 14.20 -10.27
N PHE A 138 -1.92 13.28 -9.33
CA PHE A 138 -1.76 13.62 -7.91
C PHE A 138 -0.47 14.40 -7.67
N ASN A 139 -0.52 15.29 -6.67
CA ASN A 139 0.67 15.95 -6.16
C ASN A 139 1.62 14.92 -5.53
N GLU A 140 2.93 15.09 -5.69
CA GLU A 140 3.91 14.15 -5.14
C GLU A 140 3.79 13.98 -3.62
N SER A 141 3.38 15.00 -2.88
CA SER A 141 3.13 14.89 -1.43
C SER A 141 1.99 13.91 -1.13
N VAL A 142 0.94 13.90 -1.97
CA VAL A 142 -0.18 12.96 -1.85
C VAL A 142 0.26 11.54 -2.20
N ASN A 143 1.09 11.37 -3.23
CA ASN A 143 1.69 10.05 -3.54
C ASN A 143 2.58 9.55 -2.39
N ARG A 144 3.42 10.41 -1.82
CA ARG A 144 4.25 10.08 -0.65
C ARG A 144 3.40 9.72 0.57
N PHE A 145 2.30 10.43 0.80
CA PHE A 145 1.33 10.06 1.84
C PHE A 145 0.83 8.62 1.65
N PHE A 146 0.40 8.26 0.43
CA PHE A 146 -0.08 6.91 0.14
C PHE A 146 1.01 5.84 0.27
N ARG A 147 2.25 6.12 -0.15
CA ARG A 147 3.39 5.21 0.05
C ARG A 147 3.59 4.86 1.52
N TRP A 148 3.72 5.88 2.37
CA TRP A 148 3.91 5.68 3.81
C TRP A 148 2.71 5.00 4.48
N TYR A 149 1.49 5.35 4.06
CA TYR A 149 0.29 4.72 4.58
C TYR A 149 0.21 3.22 4.20
N ARG A 150 0.54 2.85 2.95
CA ARG A 150 0.62 1.43 2.54
C ARG A 150 1.65 0.68 3.36
N TRP A 151 2.86 1.21 3.49
CA TRP A 151 3.91 0.59 4.30
C TRP A 151 3.51 0.41 5.76
N ALA A 152 2.71 1.32 6.31
CA ALA A 152 2.16 1.15 7.64
C ALA A 152 1.15 -0.01 7.71
N LEU A 153 0.22 -0.10 6.76
CA LEU A 153 -0.76 -1.18 6.73
C LEU A 153 -0.13 -2.58 6.54
N LEU A 154 1.07 -2.63 5.95
CA LEU A 154 1.85 -3.84 5.74
C LEU A 154 2.76 -4.19 6.94
N GLU A 155 2.95 -3.26 7.88
CA GLU A 155 3.84 -3.44 9.03
C GLU A 155 3.17 -4.27 10.13
N ASP A 156 3.83 -5.32 10.60
CA ASP A 156 3.35 -6.18 11.67
C ASP A 156 3.71 -5.64 13.05
N ASP A 157 4.86 -4.96 13.20
CA ASP A 157 5.23 -4.33 14.46
C ASP A 157 4.37 -3.08 14.72
N PRO A 158 3.64 -3.01 15.83
CA PRO A 158 2.70 -1.93 16.06
C PRO A 158 3.38 -0.57 16.34
N ILE A 159 4.63 -0.55 16.80
CA ILE A 159 5.38 0.68 17.01
C ILE A 159 5.87 1.23 15.68
N ASP A 160 6.46 0.38 14.84
CA ASP A 160 6.88 0.77 13.49
C ASP A 160 5.68 1.18 12.65
N ARG A 161 4.54 0.49 12.81
CA ARG A 161 3.27 0.89 12.20
C ARG A 161 2.85 2.28 12.64
N PHE A 162 2.87 2.56 13.95
CA PHE A 162 2.55 3.89 14.48
C PHE A 162 3.45 4.97 13.88
N ILE A 163 4.77 4.71 13.81
CA ILE A 163 5.75 5.65 13.24
C ILE A 163 5.44 5.92 11.76
N LYS A 164 5.21 4.87 10.97
CA LYS A 164 4.89 4.99 9.54
C LYS A 164 3.59 5.76 9.30
N LEU A 165 2.54 5.50 10.10
CA LEU A 165 1.30 6.28 10.04
C LEU A 165 1.53 7.74 10.44
N TRP A 166 2.35 8.00 11.46
CA TRP A 166 2.65 9.38 11.87
C TRP A 166 3.37 10.14 10.76
N ILE A 167 4.33 9.51 10.08
CA ILE A 167 5.02 10.11 8.92
C ILE A 167 4.04 10.40 7.79
N ALA A 168 3.13 9.46 7.48
CA ALA A 168 2.07 9.69 6.51
C ALA A 168 1.24 10.92 6.91
N PHE A 169 0.80 11.00 8.17
CA PHE A 169 0.04 12.14 8.68
C PHE A 169 0.83 13.46 8.56
N GLU A 170 2.10 13.50 8.94
CA GLU A 170 2.94 14.71 8.81
C GLU A 170 3.02 15.21 7.36
N ILE A 171 3.17 14.30 6.39
CA ILE A 171 3.17 14.65 4.95
C ILE A 171 1.81 15.21 4.54
N TRP A 172 0.71 14.59 4.99
CA TRP A 172 -0.64 15.08 4.73
C TRP A 172 -0.84 16.50 5.30
N THR A 173 -0.41 16.74 6.53
CA THR A 173 -0.56 18.06 7.17
C THR A 173 0.22 19.16 6.45
N GLU A 174 1.39 18.84 5.90
CA GLU A 174 2.19 19.75 5.09
C GLU A 174 1.48 20.08 3.78
N TYR A 175 0.99 19.05 3.07
CA TYR A 175 0.20 19.22 1.85
C TYR A 175 -1.03 20.10 2.07
N ARG A 176 -1.74 19.92 3.19
CA ARG A 176 -2.92 20.72 3.58
C ARG A 176 -2.56 22.13 4.06
N GLY A 177 -1.28 22.43 4.22
CA GLY A 177 -0.80 23.74 4.62
C GLY A 177 -0.89 24.04 6.11
N TYR A 178 -1.18 23.06 6.96
CA TYR A 178 -1.24 23.24 8.42
C TYR A 178 0.11 23.64 9.02
N LYS A 179 1.21 23.32 8.35
CA LYS A 179 2.57 23.66 8.81
C LYS A 179 3.00 25.11 8.51
N LYS A 180 2.17 25.91 7.83
CA LYS A 180 2.48 27.31 7.52
C LYS A 180 2.32 28.22 8.75
N GLY A 181 3.07 29.31 8.81
CA GLY A 181 2.98 30.33 9.87
C GLY A 181 4.02 30.16 11.00
N GLU A 182 3.96 31.07 11.97
CA GLU A 182 4.96 31.22 13.05
C GLU A 182 4.64 30.41 14.33
N GLU A 183 3.50 29.71 14.37
CA GLU A 183 3.15 28.85 15.50
C GLU A 183 4.15 27.69 15.69
N SER A 184 4.23 27.18 16.92
CA SER A 184 5.06 26.02 17.24
C SER A 184 4.59 24.76 16.48
N GLU A 185 5.52 23.86 16.14
CA GLU A 185 5.18 22.59 15.48
C GLU A 185 4.19 21.75 16.28
N LYS A 186 4.27 21.79 17.61
CA LYS A 186 3.31 21.14 18.50
C LYS A 186 1.89 21.67 18.26
N THR A 187 1.72 23.00 18.29
CA THR A 187 0.42 23.65 18.08
C THR A 187 -0.15 23.33 16.71
N LYS A 188 0.67 23.39 15.66
CA LYS A 188 0.28 23.06 14.27
C LYS A 188 -0.22 21.61 14.15
N MET A 189 0.50 20.66 14.75
CA MET A 189 0.13 19.25 14.70
C MET A 189 -1.13 18.96 15.53
N ILE A 190 -1.29 19.56 16.71
CA ILE A 190 -2.52 19.46 17.51
C ILE A 190 -3.71 19.98 16.71
N ASN A 191 -3.60 21.17 16.12
CA ASN A 191 -4.63 21.77 15.27
C ASN A 191 -5.00 20.87 14.08
N ALA A 192 -4.00 20.23 13.45
CA ALA A 192 -4.23 19.31 12.36
C ALA A 192 -4.95 18.03 12.81
N LEU A 193 -4.56 17.44 13.96
CA LEU A 193 -5.24 16.28 14.54
C LEU A 193 -6.70 16.60 14.87
N MET A 194 -6.98 17.75 15.48
CA MET A 194 -8.34 18.15 15.79
C MET A 194 -9.19 18.33 14.53
N LYS A 195 -8.64 18.90 13.45
CA LYS A 195 -9.37 19.17 12.21
C LYS A 195 -9.57 17.92 11.34
N GLU A 196 -8.51 17.14 11.14
CA GLU A 196 -8.52 15.99 10.23
C GLU A 196 -9.01 14.72 10.94
N CYS A 197 -8.65 14.54 12.23
CA CYS A 197 -9.03 13.35 13.02
C CYS A 197 -10.27 13.55 13.90
N LYS A 198 -10.73 14.79 14.09
CA LYS A 198 -11.88 15.13 14.97
C LYS A 198 -11.72 14.65 16.42
N VAL A 199 -10.48 14.57 16.89
CA VAL A 199 -10.15 14.30 18.30
C VAL A 199 -10.18 15.61 19.09
N ASP A 200 -10.36 15.52 20.42
CA ASP A 200 -10.26 16.71 21.27
C ASP A 200 -8.79 17.15 21.47
N GLU A 201 -8.60 18.36 22.02
CA GLU A 201 -7.26 18.93 22.21
C GLU A 201 -6.40 18.09 23.15
N LYS A 202 -6.98 17.51 24.19
CA LYS A 202 -6.27 16.68 25.16
C LYS A 202 -5.78 15.40 24.49
N GLU A 203 -6.64 14.75 23.70
CA GLU A 203 -6.28 13.56 22.94
C GLU A 203 -5.20 13.86 21.90
N ALA A 204 -5.31 14.99 21.18
CA ALA A 204 -4.31 15.44 20.22
C ALA A 204 -2.95 15.70 20.88
N ASP A 205 -2.93 16.34 22.06
CA ASP A 205 -1.73 16.56 22.85
C ASP A 205 -1.08 15.25 23.28
N GLU A 206 -1.88 14.30 23.77
CA GLU A 206 -1.41 12.96 24.15
C GLU A 206 -0.83 12.18 22.97
N MET A 207 -1.45 12.25 21.79
CA MET A 207 -0.95 11.60 20.57
C MET A 207 0.40 12.20 20.14
N TYR A 208 0.51 13.54 20.12
CA TYR A 208 1.76 14.22 19.82
C TYR A 208 2.86 13.90 20.85
N GLY A 209 2.51 13.92 22.14
CA GLY A 209 3.42 13.55 23.22
C GLY A 209 3.91 12.10 23.10
N THR A 210 3.01 11.18 22.76
CA THR A 210 3.35 9.77 22.53
C THR A 210 4.36 9.62 21.40
N ARG A 211 4.16 10.33 20.27
CA ARG A 211 5.14 10.36 19.19
C ARG A 211 6.50 10.87 19.66
N CYS A 212 6.54 11.99 20.39
CA CYS A 212 7.80 12.59 20.84
C CYS A 212 8.57 11.68 21.81
N SER A 213 7.85 10.82 22.53
CA SER A 213 8.43 9.92 23.53
C SER A 213 8.51 8.47 23.06
N ILE A 214 8.27 8.15 21.79
CA ILE A 214 8.06 6.77 21.33
C ILE A 214 9.25 5.83 21.59
N PHE A 215 10.47 6.36 21.62
CA PHE A 215 11.69 5.60 21.93
C PHE A 215 12.06 5.60 23.42
N HIS A 216 11.25 6.19 24.31
CA HIS A 216 11.48 6.19 25.75
C HIS A 216 10.82 4.96 26.40
N SER A 217 11.43 4.45 27.46
CA SER A 217 10.91 3.31 28.21
C SER A 217 9.51 3.61 28.79
N GLY A 218 8.59 2.64 28.70
CA GLY A 218 7.23 2.76 29.22
C GLY A 218 6.22 3.49 28.32
N VAL A 219 6.57 3.82 27.07
CA VAL A 219 5.67 4.48 26.10
C VAL A 219 5.03 3.50 25.12
N HIS A 220 5.50 2.26 25.06
CA HIS A 220 4.97 1.21 24.19
C HIS A 220 3.44 1.04 24.33
N ASP A 221 2.93 0.83 25.53
CA ASP A 221 1.49 0.63 25.75
C ASP A 221 0.65 1.86 25.40
N LYS A 222 1.22 3.07 25.57
CA LYS A 222 0.57 4.31 25.15
C LYS A 222 0.50 4.42 23.63
N ALA A 223 1.59 4.07 22.93
CA ALA A 223 1.63 4.03 21.47
C ALA A 223 0.63 3.00 20.91
N LEU A 224 0.54 1.82 21.52
CA LEU A 224 -0.48 0.82 21.16
C LEU A 224 -1.91 1.37 21.29
N ASN A 225 -2.21 2.05 22.40
CA ASN A 225 -3.54 2.63 22.61
C ASN A 225 -3.87 3.72 21.56
N LYS A 226 -2.89 4.56 21.21
CA LYS A 226 -3.06 5.65 20.25
C LYS A 226 -2.98 5.22 18.79
N LEU A 227 -2.40 4.05 18.49
CA LEU A 227 -2.32 3.50 17.13
C LEU A 227 -3.69 3.41 16.47
N SER A 228 -4.67 2.81 17.14
CA SER A 228 -6.03 2.65 16.60
C SER A 228 -6.70 3.99 16.25
N GLN A 229 -6.43 5.04 17.03
CA GLN A 229 -6.96 6.38 16.79
C GLN A 229 -6.33 7.00 15.53
N LEU A 230 -5.02 6.83 15.36
CA LEU A 230 -4.29 7.32 14.19
C LEU A 230 -4.68 6.56 12.92
N GLU A 231 -4.85 5.23 13.00
CA GLU A 231 -5.37 4.40 11.91
C GLU A 231 -6.74 4.90 11.44
N LYS A 232 -7.67 5.09 12.37
CA LYS A 232 -9.01 5.61 12.07
C LYS A 232 -8.98 7.02 11.47
N CYS A 233 -8.09 7.89 11.97
CA CYS A 233 -7.92 9.22 11.41
C CYS A 233 -7.50 9.16 9.94
N LEU A 234 -6.45 8.41 9.63
CA LEU A 234 -5.94 8.33 8.26
C LEU A 234 -6.90 7.60 7.32
N GLN A 235 -7.66 6.63 7.81
CA GLN A 235 -8.77 6.05 7.05
C GLN A 235 -9.81 7.10 6.66
N ASN A 236 -10.19 8.01 7.57
CA ASN A 236 -11.11 9.11 7.25
C ASN A 236 -10.53 10.07 6.20
N VAL A 237 -9.25 10.40 6.32
CA VAL A 237 -8.54 11.21 5.31
C VAL A 237 -8.64 10.55 3.94
N ILE A 238 -8.38 9.24 3.86
CA ILE A 238 -8.44 8.48 2.61
C ILE A 238 -9.86 8.44 2.05
N LEU A 239 -10.87 8.22 2.89
CA LEU A 239 -12.28 8.29 2.46
C LEU A 239 -12.61 9.66 1.88
N GLY A 240 -12.12 10.74 2.49
CA GLY A 240 -12.26 12.09 1.96
C GLY A 240 -11.58 12.26 0.59
N ILE A 241 -10.37 11.72 0.42
CA ILE A 241 -9.67 11.72 -0.89
C ILE A 241 -10.47 10.94 -1.93
N ARG A 242 -11.00 9.76 -1.59
CA ARG A 242 -11.84 8.93 -2.49
C ARG A 242 -13.09 9.67 -2.95
N GLN A 243 -13.78 10.35 -2.03
CA GLN A 243 -14.98 11.12 -2.34
C GLN A 243 -14.69 12.33 -3.23
N ASN A 244 -13.62 13.08 -2.93
CA ASN A 244 -13.23 14.24 -3.73
C ASN A 244 -12.75 13.82 -5.13
N ALA A 245 -12.01 12.72 -5.22
CA ALA A 245 -11.63 12.12 -6.49
C ALA A 245 -12.91 11.77 -7.28
N SER A 246 -13.86 11.08 -6.65
CA SER A 246 -15.16 10.72 -7.25
C SER A 246 -15.99 11.93 -7.71
N GLN A 247 -15.99 13.03 -6.97
CA GLN A 247 -16.68 14.28 -7.35
C GLN A 247 -15.99 15.02 -8.50
N GLN A 248 -14.66 14.99 -8.58
CA GLN A 248 -13.93 15.47 -9.76
C GLN A 248 -14.23 14.60 -10.99
N PHE A 249 -14.61 13.33 -10.80
CA PHE A 249 -14.94 12.39 -11.87
C PHE A 249 -16.38 12.49 -12.39
N ALA A 250 -17.32 13.03 -11.62
CA ALA A 250 -18.71 13.25 -12.06
C ALA A 250 -18.89 14.52 -12.92
N ASN A 251 -17.91 15.42 -12.92
CA ASN A 251 -17.94 16.68 -13.68
C ASN A 251 -17.20 16.62 -15.03
N LEU A 252 -16.84 15.41 -15.48
CA LEU A 252 -16.14 15.14 -16.75
C LEU A 252 -16.93 14.19 -17.68
N GLU A 253 -18.17 13.85 -17.31
CA GLU A 253 -19.21 13.31 -18.21
C GLU A 253 -20.12 14.45 -18.67
#